data_AF-A0A4U7CFW4-F1
#
_entry.id   AF-A0A4U7CFW4-F1
#
_cell.length_a   1.000
_cell.length_b   1.000
_cell.length_c   1.000
_cell.angle_alpha   90.00
_cell.angle_beta   90.00
_cell.angle_gamma   90.00
#
_symmetry.space_group_name_H-M   'P 1'
#
loop_
_entity.id
_entity.type
_entity.pdbx_description
1 polymer ?
#
loop_
_entity_poly.entity_id
_entity_poly.type
_entity_poly.pdbx_seq_one_letter_code
_entity_poly.pdbx_strand_id
1 'polypeptide(L)'
;MAKPDPEELVRLVEAFPGPSVEADGPDRGGPTEAAEIGRVDELLDGAYGALTRRWYPELRRRAAAHADGDCLRERVLEHVEAVPSFRLSDGPTALTERREALAEAAALTDEVREIAEWYGTLRSRLEGDRASLTRAERLLHDFGYALAHVLFLGASSPGAVVRRLRLAYRSVGVRIDETASEGGIEETTFTCPYRNVAAGRCGERWVCHEKLDRVDDGYVSYLAERGISYQRPRGCAGSEQCRSTVARDGPARWWPKTPPAAVGADP
;
A
#
# COMPACT_ATOMS: atom_id res chain seq x y z
N MET A 1 -15.11 6.19 -14.62
CA MET A 1 -14.00 7.06 -15.07
C MET A 1 -12.84 6.16 -15.49
N ALA A 2 -11.91 6.59 -16.34
CA ALA A 2 -10.83 5.71 -16.79
C ALA A 2 -9.84 5.39 -15.65
N LYS A 3 -8.91 4.45 -15.87
CA LYS A 3 -7.67 4.32 -15.09
C LYS A 3 -7.11 5.73 -14.80
N PRO A 4 -6.49 6.00 -13.63
CA PRO A 4 -5.87 7.30 -13.41
C PRO A 4 -5.00 7.60 -14.62
N ASP A 5 -5.25 8.75 -15.24
CA ASP A 5 -4.45 9.23 -16.35
C ASP A 5 -3.00 9.24 -15.87
N PRO A 6 -2.05 8.57 -16.56
CA PRO A 6 -0.66 8.52 -16.11
C PRO A 6 -0.08 9.92 -15.86
N GLU A 7 -0.53 10.93 -16.60
CA GLU A 7 -0.17 12.34 -16.37
C GLU A 7 -0.80 12.94 -15.10
N GLU A 8 -2.00 12.50 -14.70
CA GLU A 8 -2.62 12.87 -13.42
C GLU A 8 -1.86 12.22 -12.25
N LEU A 9 -1.40 10.97 -12.40
CA LEU A 9 -0.56 10.32 -11.39
C LEU A 9 0.78 11.04 -11.22
N VAL A 10 1.46 11.41 -12.30
CA VAL A 10 2.70 12.18 -12.24
C VAL A 10 2.47 13.51 -11.53
N ARG A 11 1.43 14.26 -11.92
CA ARG A 11 1.09 15.54 -11.24
C ARG A 11 0.83 15.36 -9.75
N LEU A 12 0.13 14.29 -9.36
CA LEU A 12 -0.11 14.00 -7.95
C LEU A 12 1.19 13.68 -7.21
N VAL A 13 2.11 12.94 -7.84
CA VAL A 13 3.42 12.64 -7.24
C VAL A 13 4.27 13.89 -7.10
N GLU A 14 4.31 14.77 -8.12
CA GLU A 14 5.06 16.04 -8.06
C GLU A 14 4.50 17.02 -7.03
N ALA A 15 3.23 16.90 -6.64
CA ALA A 15 2.60 17.69 -5.58
C ALA A 15 2.96 17.20 -4.16
N PHE A 16 4.10 16.52 -3.99
CA PHE A 16 4.57 16.04 -2.69
C PHE A 16 4.89 17.21 -1.75
N PRO A 17 4.33 17.24 -0.53
CA PRO A 17 4.44 18.39 0.37
C PRO A 17 5.76 18.50 1.14
N GLY A 18 6.60 17.46 1.14
CA GLY A 18 7.88 17.51 1.86
C GLY A 18 8.97 18.30 1.13
N PRO A 19 10.15 18.51 1.77
CA PRO A 19 11.23 19.33 1.24
C PRO A 19 11.66 18.83 -0.14
N SER A 20 11.37 19.63 -1.16
CA SER A 20 11.72 19.32 -2.53
C SER A 20 13.22 19.52 -2.75
N VAL A 21 13.92 18.44 -3.14
CA VAL A 21 15.36 18.42 -3.46
C VAL A 21 15.77 19.49 -4.50
N GLU A 22 14.81 20.01 -5.27
CA GLU A 22 15.03 21.00 -6.34
C GLU A 22 14.74 22.46 -5.92
N ALA A 23 14.10 22.71 -4.77
CA ALA A 23 13.85 24.07 -4.27
C ALA A 23 14.91 24.59 -3.30
N ASP A 24 15.84 23.72 -2.88
CA ASP A 24 16.99 24.07 -2.05
C ASP A 24 18.10 24.68 -2.91
N GLY A 25 17.91 25.95 -3.29
CA GLY A 25 19.06 26.84 -3.35
C GLY A 25 19.72 26.88 -1.95
N PRO A 26 21.05 27.03 -1.84
CA PRO A 26 21.81 26.82 -0.60
C PRO A 26 21.52 27.80 0.54
N ASP A 27 20.42 28.56 0.49
CA ASP A 27 20.15 29.75 1.30
C ASP A 27 18.68 29.89 1.75
N ARG A 28 17.83 28.85 1.62
CA ARG A 28 16.41 28.94 2.05
C ARG A 28 16.10 28.35 3.42
N GLY A 29 16.82 27.32 3.86
CA GLY A 29 16.66 26.75 5.20
C GLY A 29 17.51 27.48 6.23
N GLY A 30 16.90 28.29 7.08
CA GLY A 30 17.60 28.83 8.25
C GLY A 30 18.12 27.69 9.14
N PRO A 31 19.16 27.88 9.97
CA PRO A 31 19.66 26.86 10.89
C PRO A 31 18.56 26.28 11.82
N THR A 32 17.50 27.05 12.07
CA THR A 32 16.31 26.64 12.81
C THR A 32 15.47 25.59 12.06
N GLU A 33 15.25 25.76 10.75
CA GLU A 33 14.43 24.85 9.93
C GLU A 33 15.12 23.50 9.74
N ALA A 34 16.44 23.50 9.53
CA ALA A 34 17.23 22.27 9.48
C ALA A 34 17.22 21.52 10.84
N ALA A 35 17.20 22.24 11.95
CA ALA A 35 17.08 21.64 13.29
C ALA A 35 15.67 21.09 13.56
N GLU A 36 14.62 21.79 13.11
CA GLU A 36 13.23 21.33 13.18
C GLU A 36 13.02 20.05 12.36
N ILE A 37 13.51 20.01 11.11
CA ILE A 37 13.49 18.80 10.27
C ILE A 37 14.24 17.64 10.94
N GLY A 38 15.41 17.91 11.53
CA GLY A 38 16.18 16.92 12.28
C GLY A 38 15.39 16.34 13.46
N ARG A 39 14.69 17.21 14.20
CA ARG A 39 13.85 16.82 15.34
C ARG A 39 12.62 16.03 14.91
N VAL A 40 11.96 16.41 13.81
CA VAL A 40 10.84 15.65 13.24
C VAL A 40 11.29 14.25 12.83
N ASP A 41 12.46 14.12 12.22
CA ASP A 41 13.03 12.81 11.84
C ASP A 41 13.33 11.95 13.07
N GLU A 42 13.87 12.54 14.14
CA GLU A 42 14.12 11.86 15.42
C GLU A 42 12.82 11.35 16.07
N LEU A 43 11.80 12.22 16.17
CA LEU A 43 10.48 11.87 16.74
C LEU A 43 9.77 10.75 15.96
N LEU A 44 10.02 10.67 14.65
CA LEU A 44 9.41 9.68 13.76
C LEU A 44 10.33 8.48 13.47
N ASP A 45 11.30 8.19 14.34
CA ASP A 45 12.23 7.06 14.25
C ASP A 45 12.93 6.96 12.87
N GLY A 46 13.27 8.09 12.25
CA GLY A 46 13.92 8.15 10.94
C GLY A 46 12.97 7.95 9.74
N ALA A 47 11.67 7.73 9.97
CA ALA A 47 10.70 7.45 8.92
C ALA A 47 10.50 8.64 7.99
N TYR A 48 10.46 9.86 8.54
CA TYR A 48 10.29 11.09 7.77
C TYR A 48 11.44 11.32 6.79
N GLY A 49 12.68 11.19 7.26
CA GLY A 49 13.88 11.36 6.46
C GLY A 49 14.12 10.20 5.49
N ALA A 50 13.69 8.98 5.81
CA ALA A 50 13.67 7.86 4.86
C ALA A 50 12.65 8.11 3.72
N LEU A 51 11.49 8.68 4.07
CA LEU A 51 10.43 9.02 3.14
C LEU A 51 10.91 10.09 2.14
N THR A 52 11.44 11.21 2.64
CA THR A 52 11.86 12.35 1.81
C THR A 52 13.13 12.07 1.01
N ARG A 53 14.16 11.48 1.62
CA ARG A 53 15.48 11.34 0.97
C ARG A 53 15.61 10.12 0.06
N ARG A 54 14.83 9.06 0.27
CA ARG A 54 15.01 7.78 -0.44
C ARG A 54 13.74 7.31 -1.14
N TRP A 55 12.63 7.24 -0.41
CA TRP A 55 11.42 6.64 -0.95
C TRP A 55 10.73 7.53 -1.99
N TYR A 56 10.61 8.84 -1.73
CA TYR A 56 9.94 9.78 -2.65
C TYR A 56 10.68 9.92 -3.99
N PRO A 57 12.03 10.09 -4.05
CA PRO A 57 12.74 10.12 -5.32
C PRO A 57 12.55 8.85 -6.17
N GLU A 58 12.43 7.68 -5.53
CA GLU A 58 12.14 6.43 -6.23
C GLU A 58 10.68 6.36 -6.71
N LEU A 59 9.72 6.88 -5.92
CA LEU A 59 8.33 7.00 -6.36
C LEU A 59 8.22 7.86 -7.62
N ARG A 60 8.90 9.01 -7.64
CA ARG A 60 8.96 9.92 -8.79
C ARG A 60 9.48 9.22 -10.05
N ARG A 61 10.59 8.48 -9.92
CA ARG A 61 11.14 7.67 -11.03
C ARG A 61 10.14 6.64 -11.55
N ARG A 62 9.46 5.90 -10.65
CA ARG A 62 8.50 4.87 -11.05
C ARG A 62 7.23 5.44 -11.67
N ALA A 63 6.76 6.60 -11.21
CA ALA A 63 5.61 7.30 -11.77
C ALA A 63 5.91 7.78 -13.19
N ALA A 64 7.09 8.37 -13.43
CA ALA A 64 7.55 8.74 -14.77
C ALA A 64 7.65 7.52 -15.69
N ALA A 65 8.32 6.44 -15.25
CA ALA A 65 8.40 5.21 -16.02
C ALA A 65 7.03 4.57 -16.31
N HIS A 66 6.04 4.77 -15.43
CA HIS A 66 4.67 4.34 -15.68
C HIS A 66 4.00 5.19 -16.77
N ALA A 67 4.19 6.51 -16.74
CA ALA A 67 3.69 7.41 -17.77
C ALA A 67 4.29 7.12 -19.15
N ASP A 68 5.56 6.73 -19.20
CA ASP A 68 6.26 6.32 -20.43
C ASP A 68 5.86 4.90 -20.90
N GLY A 69 5.10 4.15 -20.10
CA GLY A 69 4.67 2.78 -20.42
C GLY A 69 5.70 1.68 -20.09
N ASP A 70 6.85 2.05 -19.52
CA ASP A 70 7.95 1.15 -19.15
C ASP A 70 7.70 0.42 -17.81
N CYS A 71 6.72 0.89 -17.03
CA CYS A 71 6.40 0.35 -15.71
C CYS A 71 4.89 0.09 -15.58
N LEU A 72 4.53 -1.07 -15.02
CA LEU A 72 3.15 -1.37 -14.66
C LEU A 72 2.71 -0.50 -13.48
N ARG A 73 1.43 -0.07 -13.48
CA ARG A 73 0.81 0.67 -12.36
C ARG A 73 1.00 -0.06 -11.04
N GLU A 74 0.92 -1.39 -11.07
CA GLU A 74 1.05 -2.28 -9.93
C GLU A 74 2.43 -2.15 -9.26
N ARG A 75 3.50 -1.87 -10.03
CA ARG A 75 4.83 -1.61 -9.46
C ARG A 75 4.92 -0.26 -8.77
N VAL A 76 4.15 0.73 -9.21
CA VAL A 76 4.00 2.02 -8.51
C VAL A 76 3.24 1.79 -7.21
N LEU A 77 2.11 1.06 -7.26
CA LEU A 77 1.34 0.72 -6.06
C LEU A 77 2.17 -0.09 -5.04
N GLU A 78 2.96 -1.07 -5.49
CA GLU A 78 3.86 -1.84 -4.63
C GLU A 78 4.85 -0.93 -3.90
N HIS A 79 5.40 0.07 -4.60
CA HIS A 79 6.25 1.09 -3.97
C HIS A 79 5.49 1.93 -2.94
N VAL A 80 4.26 2.32 -3.27
CA VAL A 80 3.40 3.14 -2.40
C VAL A 80 3.02 2.41 -1.11
N GLU A 81 2.77 1.10 -1.17
CA GLU A 81 2.46 0.28 -0.01
C GLU A 81 3.70 0.07 0.90
N ALA A 82 4.89 0.08 0.31
CA ALA A 82 6.19 -0.02 0.98
C ALA A 82 6.71 1.32 1.55
N VAL A 83 5.85 2.32 1.71
CA VAL A 83 6.22 3.61 2.32
C VAL A 83 6.86 3.41 3.70
N PRO A 84 7.98 4.09 4.02
CA PRO A 84 8.51 4.17 5.37
C PRO A 84 7.41 4.62 6.31
N SER A 85 7.25 3.90 7.43
CA SER A 85 6.10 4.13 8.28
C SER A 85 6.43 4.06 9.76
N PHE A 86 5.87 4.98 10.53
CA PHE A 86 6.04 5.09 11.97
C PHE A 86 4.84 4.49 12.69
N ARG A 87 5.10 3.52 13.57
CA ARG A 87 4.08 2.65 14.19
C ARG A 87 3.35 3.37 15.34
N LEU A 88 2.02 3.31 15.39
CA LEU A 88 1.21 4.01 16.39
C LEU A 88 0.35 3.07 17.24
N SER A 89 0.16 1.83 16.82
CA SER A 89 -0.62 0.83 17.57
C SER A 89 -0.30 -0.59 17.13
N ASP A 90 -0.55 -1.54 18.04
CA ASP A 90 -0.44 -2.98 17.88
C ASP A 90 -1.85 -3.58 17.84
N GLY A 91 -2.47 -3.55 16.66
CA GLY A 91 -3.87 -3.93 16.51
C GLY A 91 -4.77 -3.04 17.36
N PRO A 92 -5.51 -3.58 18.36
CA PRO A 92 -6.36 -2.75 19.21
C PRO A 92 -5.59 -1.92 20.26
N THR A 93 -4.31 -2.22 20.52
CA THR A 93 -3.54 -1.56 21.59
C THR A 93 -2.84 -0.32 21.07
N ALA A 94 -3.17 0.86 21.59
CA ALA A 94 -2.48 2.11 21.24
C ALA A 94 -1.08 2.18 21.85
N LEU A 95 -0.10 2.69 21.09
CA LEU A 95 1.24 3.02 21.59
C LEU A 95 1.26 4.50 21.96
N THR A 96 0.88 4.83 23.21
CA THR A 96 0.66 6.22 23.66
C THR A 96 1.87 7.12 23.41
N GLU A 97 3.07 6.69 23.83
CA GLU A 97 4.32 7.45 23.63
C GLU A 97 4.57 7.77 22.14
N ARG A 98 4.28 6.83 21.24
CA ARG A 98 4.44 7.06 19.80
C ARG A 98 3.37 7.99 19.24
N ARG A 99 2.14 7.95 19.77
CA ARG A 99 1.10 8.91 19.36
C ARG A 99 1.44 10.32 19.82
N GLU A 100 2.00 10.47 21.01
CA GLU A 100 2.52 11.74 21.52
C GLU A 100 3.69 12.24 20.66
N ALA A 101 4.64 11.38 20.30
CA ALA A 101 5.74 11.74 19.41
C ALA A 101 5.25 12.20 18.01
N LEU A 102 4.23 11.54 17.44
CA LEU A 102 3.62 11.98 16.19
C LEU A 102 2.90 13.33 16.35
N ALA A 103 2.20 13.56 17.46
CA ALA A 103 1.54 14.83 17.73
C ALA A 103 2.56 15.97 17.91
N GLU A 104 3.67 15.71 18.60
CA GLU A 104 4.79 16.65 18.72
C GLU A 104 5.40 16.96 17.35
N ALA A 105 5.67 15.94 16.53
CA ALA A 105 6.18 16.13 15.18
C ALA A 105 5.24 16.97 14.30
N ALA A 106 3.93 16.73 14.38
CA ALA A 106 2.91 17.50 13.66
C ALA A 106 2.73 18.93 14.18
N ALA A 107 3.12 19.21 15.43
CA ALA A 107 3.15 20.56 15.99
C ALA A 107 4.39 21.36 15.55
N LEU A 108 5.48 20.68 15.16
CA LEU A 108 6.69 21.31 14.65
C LEU A 108 6.55 21.72 13.17
N THR A 109 5.82 20.93 12.36
CA THR A 109 5.59 21.24 10.94
C THR A 109 4.26 20.68 10.43
N ASP A 110 3.55 21.48 9.64
CA ASP A 110 2.33 21.07 8.96
C ASP A 110 2.56 19.93 7.96
N GLU A 111 3.79 19.77 7.45
CA GLU A 111 4.16 18.75 6.47
C GLU A 111 3.81 17.33 6.93
N VAL A 112 3.92 17.02 8.22
CA VAL A 112 3.60 15.68 8.75
C VAL A 112 2.13 15.33 8.46
N ARG A 113 1.23 16.31 8.60
CA ARG A 113 -0.20 16.15 8.30
C ARG A 113 -0.47 16.17 6.81
N GLU A 114 0.17 17.08 6.07
CA GLU A 114 0.03 17.19 4.62
C GLU A 114 0.51 15.93 3.90
N ILE A 115 1.63 15.32 4.33
CA ILE A 115 2.13 14.05 3.80
C ILE A 115 1.10 12.93 4.00
N ALA A 116 0.42 12.88 5.16
CA ALA A 116 -0.60 11.86 5.43
C ALA A 116 -1.83 12.04 4.51
N GLU A 117 -2.26 13.28 4.28
CA GLU A 117 -3.35 13.61 3.35
C GLU A 117 -2.99 13.27 1.90
N TRP A 118 -1.81 13.72 1.45
CA TRP A 118 -1.27 13.45 0.13
C TRP A 118 -1.13 11.94 -0.11
N TYR A 119 -0.58 11.20 0.87
CA TYR A 119 -0.42 9.75 0.79
C TYR A 119 -1.77 9.04 0.68
N GLY A 120 -2.76 9.44 1.48
CA GLY A 120 -4.12 8.91 1.40
C GLY A 120 -4.74 9.11 0.02
N THR A 121 -4.56 10.30 -0.56
CA THR A 121 -5.02 10.63 -1.91
C THR A 121 -4.33 9.79 -2.97
N LEU A 122 -2.99 9.72 -2.94
CA LEU A 122 -2.18 8.90 -3.84
C LEU A 122 -2.61 7.44 -3.81
N ARG A 123 -2.73 6.88 -2.60
CA ARG A 123 -3.11 5.49 -2.41
C ARG A 123 -4.52 5.21 -2.95
N SER A 124 -5.49 6.05 -2.62
CA SER A 124 -6.87 5.91 -3.11
C SER A 124 -6.94 5.93 -4.65
N ARG A 125 -6.19 6.84 -5.29
CA ARG A 125 -6.11 6.91 -6.76
C ARG A 125 -5.47 5.68 -7.39
N LEU A 126 -4.44 5.12 -6.77
CA LEU A 126 -3.72 3.95 -7.27
C LEU A 126 -4.46 2.63 -7.03
N GLU A 127 -5.14 2.47 -5.90
CA GLU A 127 -5.98 1.29 -5.64
C GLU A 127 -7.15 1.24 -6.66
N GLY A 128 -7.68 2.41 -7.01
CA GLY A 128 -8.72 2.59 -8.02
C GLY A 128 -10.11 2.30 -7.45
N ASP A 129 -11.11 3.03 -7.92
CA ASP A 129 -12.50 2.82 -7.52
C ASP A 129 -13.14 1.74 -8.42
N ARG A 130 -14.12 0.98 -7.93
CA ARG A 130 -14.90 0.02 -8.75
C ARG A 130 -15.54 0.74 -9.95
N ALA A 131 -15.89 2.01 -9.78
CA ALA A 131 -16.38 2.90 -10.83
C ALA A 131 -15.33 3.22 -11.92
N SER A 132 -14.05 3.00 -11.64
CA SER A 132 -12.94 3.19 -12.60
C SER A 132 -12.56 1.97 -13.43
N LEU A 133 -13.09 0.79 -13.08
CA LEU A 133 -12.82 -0.46 -13.80
C LEU A 133 -13.47 -0.48 -15.18
N THR A 134 -12.91 -1.21 -16.15
CA THR A 134 -13.63 -1.55 -17.38
C THR A 134 -14.82 -2.47 -17.07
N ARG A 135 -15.75 -2.65 -18.03
CA ARG A 135 -16.89 -3.58 -17.83
C ARG A 135 -16.41 -5.00 -17.51
N ALA A 136 -15.36 -5.46 -18.19
CA ALA A 136 -14.79 -6.78 -17.94
C ALA A 136 -14.14 -6.89 -16.56
N GLU A 137 -13.40 -5.86 -16.13
CA GLU A 137 -12.76 -5.84 -14.80
C GLU A 137 -13.79 -5.74 -13.67
N ARG A 138 -14.89 -4.98 -13.86
CA ARG A 138 -16.03 -5.02 -12.93
C ARG A 138 -16.64 -6.41 -12.83
N LEU A 139 -16.80 -7.10 -13.96
CA LEU A 139 -17.34 -8.45 -13.96
C LEU A 139 -16.41 -9.43 -13.23
N LEU A 140 -15.08 -9.28 -13.35
CA LEU A 140 -14.10 -10.05 -12.58
C LEU A 140 -14.17 -9.74 -11.08
N HIS A 141 -14.33 -8.47 -10.72
CA HIS A 141 -14.54 -8.04 -9.33
C HIS A 141 -15.81 -8.66 -8.75
N ASP A 142 -16.94 -8.51 -9.44
CA ASP A 142 -18.24 -9.04 -9.02
C ASP A 142 -18.21 -10.56 -8.90
N PHE A 143 -17.52 -11.23 -9.83
CA PHE A 143 -17.26 -12.67 -9.77
C PHE A 143 -16.45 -13.05 -8.53
N GLY A 144 -15.36 -12.34 -8.26
CA GLY A 144 -14.55 -12.56 -7.06
C GLY A 144 -15.36 -12.38 -5.78
N TYR A 145 -16.16 -11.31 -5.69
CA TYR A 145 -17.02 -11.02 -4.55
C TYR A 145 -18.10 -12.11 -4.34
N ALA A 146 -18.71 -12.60 -5.42
CA ALA A 146 -19.66 -13.70 -5.36
C ALA A 146 -18.98 -15.02 -4.94
N LEU A 147 -17.81 -15.32 -5.50
CA LEU A 147 -17.03 -16.50 -5.13
C LEU A 147 -16.56 -16.45 -3.67
N ALA A 148 -16.27 -15.26 -3.14
CA ALA A 148 -15.91 -15.03 -1.74
C ALA A 148 -16.96 -15.56 -0.76
N HIS A 149 -18.25 -15.43 -1.08
CA HIS A 149 -19.35 -15.93 -0.25
C HIS A 149 -19.27 -17.45 -0.05
N VAL A 150 -18.88 -18.17 -1.10
CA VAL A 150 -18.72 -19.62 -1.06
C VAL A 150 -17.39 -19.99 -0.42
N LEU A 151 -16.30 -19.37 -0.87
CA LEU A 151 -14.94 -19.67 -0.43
C LEU A 151 -14.75 -19.38 1.06
N PHE A 152 -15.33 -18.30 1.58
CA PHE A 152 -15.16 -17.87 2.97
C PHE A 152 -16.39 -18.15 3.85
N LEU A 153 -17.28 -19.05 3.43
CA LEU A 153 -18.45 -19.42 4.21
C LEU A 153 -18.06 -19.93 5.63
N GLY A 154 -18.43 -19.18 6.67
CA GLY A 154 -18.06 -19.51 8.05
C GLY A 154 -16.59 -19.30 8.44
N ALA A 155 -15.79 -18.59 7.62
CA ALA A 155 -14.47 -18.11 8.05
C ALA A 155 -14.62 -16.75 8.73
N SER A 156 -14.29 -16.69 10.02
CA SER A 156 -14.40 -15.48 10.86
C SER A 156 -13.06 -15.05 11.47
N SER A 157 -11.96 -15.72 11.11
CA SER A 157 -10.61 -15.41 11.59
C SER A 157 -9.60 -15.40 10.43
N PRO A 158 -8.50 -14.62 10.52
CA PRO A 158 -7.45 -14.57 9.52
C PRO A 158 -6.92 -15.95 9.13
N GLY A 159 -6.63 -16.80 10.13
CA GLY A 159 -6.16 -18.17 9.89
C GLY A 159 -7.18 -19.04 9.13
N ALA A 160 -8.48 -18.86 9.37
CA ALA A 160 -9.51 -19.57 8.60
C ALA A 160 -9.58 -19.10 7.15
N VAL A 161 -9.50 -17.80 6.92
CA VAL A 161 -9.47 -17.19 5.58
C VAL A 161 -8.25 -17.66 4.79
N VAL A 162 -7.05 -17.56 5.38
CA VAL A 162 -5.80 -17.94 4.72
C VAL A 162 -5.74 -19.44 4.39
N ARG A 163 -6.27 -20.32 5.25
CA ARG A 163 -6.36 -21.75 4.91
C ARG A 163 -7.16 -22.00 3.62
N ARG A 164 -8.23 -21.25 3.41
CA ARG A 164 -9.09 -21.38 2.23
C ARG A 164 -8.52 -20.66 1.01
N LEU A 165 -7.89 -19.51 1.19
CA LEU A 165 -7.09 -18.86 0.13
C LEU A 165 -5.98 -19.79 -0.38
N ARG A 166 -5.22 -20.42 0.52
CA ARG A 166 -4.16 -21.37 0.15
C ARG A 166 -4.71 -22.57 -0.63
N LEU A 167 -5.90 -23.06 -0.28
CA LEU A 167 -6.58 -24.11 -1.04
C LEU A 167 -6.97 -23.62 -2.45
N ALA A 168 -7.56 -22.44 -2.56
CA ALA A 168 -7.92 -21.83 -3.84
C ALA A 168 -6.69 -21.62 -4.72
N TYR A 169 -5.61 -21.07 -4.18
CA TYR A 169 -4.33 -20.90 -4.87
C TYR A 169 -3.77 -22.23 -5.40
N ARG A 170 -3.71 -23.26 -4.55
CA ARG A 170 -3.24 -24.60 -4.99
C ARG A 170 -4.13 -25.18 -6.09
N SER A 171 -5.44 -24.94 -6.05
CA SER A 171 -6.38 -25.45 -7.06
C SER A 171 -6.15 -24.85 -8.45
N VAL A 172 -5.60 -23.63 -8.51
CA VAL A 172 -5.21 -22.96 -9.75
C VAL A 172 -3.70 -23.10 -10.04
N GLY A 173 -3.04 -24.08 -9.42
CA GLY A 173 -1.65 -24.42 -9.72
C GLY A 173 -0.61 -23.45 -9.12
N VAL A 174 -1.00 -22.56 -8.22
CA VAL A 174 -0.04 -21.74 -7.45
C VAL A 174 0.72 -22.62 -6.47
N ARG A 175 2.05 -22.51 -6.49
CA ARG A 175 2.94 -23.23 -5.57
C ARG A 175 3.17 -22.37 -4.34
N ILE A 176 2.68 -22.82 -3.19
CA ILE A 176 2.95 -22.14 -1.91
C ILE A 176 4.40 -22.44 -1.51
N ASP A 177 5.19 -21.39 -1.29
CA ASP A 177 6.58 -21.47 -0.90
C ASP A 177 6.73 -21.50 0.62
N GLU A 178 6.22 -20.46 1.28
CA GLU A 178 6.37 -20.23 2.71
C GLU A 178 5.08 -19.69 3.33
N THR A 179 4.92 -19.94 4.62
CA THR A 179 3.80 -19.45 5.42
C THR A 179 4.30 -18.97 6.77
N ALA A 180 3.90 -17.77 7.18
CA ALA A 180 4.22 -17.23 8.50
C ALA A 180 2.95 -16.76 9.20
N SER A 181 2.96 -16.80 10.54
CA SER A 181 1.90 -16.25 11.38
C SER A 181 2.58 -15.51 12.52
N GLU A 182 2.45 -14.17 12.53
CA GLU A 182 3.08 -13.30 13.52
C GLU A 182 2.14 -12.13 13.83
N GLY A 183 1.94 -11.82 15.12
CA GLY A 183 1.15 -10.67 15.54
C GLY A 183 -0.32 -10.67 15.04
N GLY A 184 -0.90 -11.85 14.78
CA GLY A 184 -2.25 -11.96 14.21
C GLY A 184 -2.34 -11.69 12.71
N ILE A 185 -1.19 -11.55 12.05
CA ILE A 185 -1.03 -11.45 10.59
C ILE A 185 -0.64 -12.82 10.06
N GLU A 186 -1.41 -13.31 9.11
CA GLU A 186 -1.15 -14.53 8.36
C GLU A 186 -0.54 -14.18 7.02
N GLU A 187 0.73 -14.55 6.81
CA GLU A 187 1.45 -14.33 5.56
C GLU A 187 1.52 -15.61 4.73
N THR A 188 1.43 -15.46 3.41
CA THR A 188 1.68 -16.54 2.44
C THR A 188 2.54 -16.03 1.31
N THR A 189 3.71 -16.65 1.14
CA THR A 189 4.61 -16.45 0.00
C THR A 189 4.43 -17.60 -0.99
N PHE A 190 4.36 -17.30 -2.27
CA PHE A 190 4.05 -18.28 -3.30
C PHE A 190 4.58 -17.90 -4.68
N THR A 191 4.68 -18.89 -5.56
CA THR A 191 5.07 -18.75 -6.96
C THR A 191 3.86 -19.04 -7.85
N CYS A 192 3.50 -18.07 -8.68
CA CYS A 192 2.35 -18.15 -9.57
C CYS A 192 2.78 -18.67 -10.97
N PRO A 193 2.12 -19.71 -11.53
CA PRO A 193 2.44 -20.23 -12.85
C PRO A 193 2.10 -19.23 -13.97
N TYR A 194 1.27 -18.23 -13.68
CA TYR A 194 0.75 -17.27 -14.65
C TYR A 194 1.69 -16.07 -14.88
N ARG A 195 2.83 -16.00 -14.17
CA ARG A 195 3.78 -14.88 -14.23
C ARG A 195 4.21 -14.52 -15.65
N ASN A 196 4.54 -15.52 -16.45
CA ASN A 196 5.10 -15.34 -17.80
C ASN A 196 4.04 -15.39 -18.89
N VAL A 197 2.77 -15.57 -18.53
CA VAL A 197 1.68 -15.63 -19.51
C VAL A 197 1.54 -14.25 -20.16
N ALA A 198 1.65 -14.22 -21.49
CA ALA A 198 1.66 -13.01 -22.31
C ALA A 198 2.80 -12.02 -22.01
N ALA A 199 3.87 -12.42 -21.32
CA ALA A 199 4.97 -11.53 -20.95
C ALA A 199 5.65 -10.87 -22.15
N GLY A 200 5.77 -11.58 -23.28
CA GLY A 200 6.35 -11.03 -24.52
C GLY A 200 5.48 -10.00 -25.25
N ARG A 201 4.25 -9.73 -24.79
CA ARG A 201 3.35 -8.73 -25.40
C ARG A 201 2.89 -7.64 -24.44
N CYS A 202 2.74 -7.97 -23.15
CA CYS A 202 2.13 -7.08 -22.16
C CYS A 202 3.01 -6.88 -20.90
N GLY A 203 4.24 -7.40 -20.91
CA GLY A 203 5.13 -7.40 -19.75
C GLY A 203 4.89 -8.56 -18.80
N GLU A 204 5.91 -8.93 -18.02
CA GLU A 204 5.76 -9.94 -16.97
C GLU A 204 4.66 -9.55 -15.98
N ARG A 205 3.95 -10.56 -15.46
CA ARG A 205 2.91 -10.44 -14.43
C ARG A 205 1.64 -9.72 -14.85
N TRP A 206 1.47 -9.33 -16.13
CA TRP A 206 0.25 -8.65 -16.57
C TRP A 206 -1.02 -9.47 -16.28
N VAL A 207 -1.05 -10.76 -16.63
CA VAL A 207 -2.25 -11.59 -16.38
C VAL A 207 -2.54 -11.71 -14.89
N CYS A 208 -1.52 -12.00 -14.06
CA CYS A 208 -1.75 -12.18 -12.63
C CYS A 208 -2.05 -10.86 -11.91
N HIS A 209 -1.28 -9.80 -12.13
CA HIS A 209 -1.36 -8.57 -11.32
C HIS A 209 -2.29 -7.49 -11.90
N GLU A 210 -2.70 -7.56 -13.17
CA GLU A 210 -3.67 -6.62 -13.74
C GLU A 210 -5.07 -7.24 -13.90
N LYS A 211 -5.14 -8.54 -14.22
CA LYS A 211 -6.43 -9.22 -14.51
C LYS A 211 -6.90 -10.12 -13.37
N LEU A 212 -6.07 -11.04 -12.88
CA LEU A 212 -6.48 -11.92 -11.78
C LEU A 212 -6.63 -11.15 -10.45
N ASP A 213 -5.84 -10.10 -10.25
CA ASP A 213 -5.99 -9.16 -9.12
C ASP A 213 -7.41 -8.59 -9.02
N ARG A 214 -8.19 -8.51 -10.12
CA ARG A 214 -9.58 -8.03 -10.07
C ARG A 214 -10.51 -9.01 -9.38
N VAL A 215 -10.24 -10.30 -9.46
CA VAL A 215 -10.96 -11.31 -8.68
C VAL A 215 -10.61 -11.17 -7.21
N ASP A 216 -9.32 -10.98 -6.90
CA ASP A 216 -8.86 -10.75 -5.53
C ASP A 216 -9.42 -9.44 -4.94
N ASP A 217 -9.64 -8.39 -5.74
CA ASP A 217 -10.32 -7.16 -5.31
C ASP A 217 -11.75 -7.42 -4.80
N GLY A 218 -12.43 -8.42 -5.38
CA GLY A 218 -13.71 -8.90 -4.90
C GLY A 218 -13.60 -9.57 -3.52
N TYR A 219 -12.55 -10.35 -3.28
CA TYR A 219 -12.26 -10.93 -1.96
C TYR A 219 -11.94 -9.86 -0.93
N VAL A 220 -11.13 -8.85 -1.29
CA VAL A 220 -10.81 -7.70 -0.43
C VAL A 220 -12.09 -7.02 0.03
N SER A 221 -12.99 -6.72 -0.91
CA SER A 221 -14.27 -6.06 -0.61
C SER A 221 -15.13 -6.89 0.35
N TYR A 222 -15.26 -8.19 0.09
CA TYR A 222 -16.04 -9.11 0.92
C TYR A 222 -15.48 -9.26 2.36
N LEU A 223 -14.15 -9.33 2.48
CA LEU A 223 -13.48 -9.54 3.77
C LEU A 223 -13.47 -8.26 4.61
N ALA A 224 -13.33 -7.09 3.98
CA ALA A 224 -13.39 -5.79 4.65
C ALA A 224 -14.75 -5.58 5.37
N GLU A 225 -15.87 -5.93 4.73
CA GLU A 225 -17.22 -5.90 5.35
C GLU A 225 -17.33 -6.76 6.63
N ARG A 226 -16.41 -7.70 6.82
CA ARG A 226 -16.38 -8.64 7.95
C ARG A 226 -15.25 -8.34 8.93
N GLY A 227 -14.62 -7.18 8.80
CA GLY A 227 -13.51 -6.76 9.65
C GLY A 227 -12.30 -7.67 9.49
N ILE A 228 -11.96 -8.06 8.26
CA ILE A 228 -10.74 -8.78 7.92
C ILE A 228 -10.02 -8.01 6.82
N SER A 229 -8.82 -7.54 7.13
CA SER A 229 -7.93 -6.90 6.15
C SER A 229 -7.19 -7.97 5.36
N TYR A 230 -7.45 -8.04 4.06
CA TYR A 230 -6.72 -8.90 3.13
C TYR A 230 -5.91 -8.04 2.17
N GLN A 231 -4.59 -8.25 2.15
CA GLN A 231 -3.71 -7.68 1.14
C GLN A 231 -3.53 -8.70 0.01
N ARG A 232 -4.11 -8.37 -1.15
CA ARG A 232 -3.96 -9.13 -2.40
C ARG A 232 -2.48 -9.30 -2.78
N PRO A 233 -2.14 -10.28 -3.63
CA PRO A 233 -0.76 -10.61 -3.96
C PRO A 233 0.08 -9.41 -4.42
N ARG A 234 1.29 -9.30 -3.89
CA ARG A 234 2.32 -8.35 -4.33
C ARG A 234 3.57 -9.10 -4.73
N GLY A 235 4.33 -8.56 -5.68
CA GLY A 235 5.64 -9.12 -6.01
C GLY A 235 6.59 -9.01 -4.81
N CYS A 236 7.48 -9.98 -4.65
CA CYS A 236 8.66 -9.80 -3.81
C CYS A 236 9.75 -9.10 -4.65
N ALA A 237 10.32 -8.02 -4.11
CA ALA A 237 11.40 -7.28 -4.77
C ALA A 237 12.57 -8.23 -5.12
N GLY A 238 12.97 -8.23 -6.40
CA GLY A 238 14.08 -9.07 -6.89
C GLY A 238 13.81 -10.58 -6.89
N SER A 239 12.58 -11.04 -6.68
CA SER A 239 12.23 -12.46 -6.61
C SER A 239 11.15 -12.87 -7.61
N GLU A 240 11.09 -14.19 -7.87
CA GLU A 240 10.00 -14.79 -8.63
C GLU A 240 8.70 -14.92 -7.83
N GLN A 241 8.81 -14.82 -6.51
CA GLN A 241 7.74 -15.03 -5.56
C GLN A 241 6.83 -13.81 -5.42
N CYS A 242 5.60 -14.08 -4.99
CA CYS A 242 4.61 -13.11 -4.57
C CYS A 242 4.23 -13.36 -3.10
N ARG A 243 3.75 -12.32 -2.43
CA ARG A 243 3.32 -12.35 -1.02
C ARG A 243 1.89 -11.84 -0.90
N SER A 244 1.09 -12.48 -0.05
CA SER A 244 -0.22 -12.01 0.39
C SER A 244 -0.33 -12.08 1.90
N THR A 245 -1.11 -11.19 2.51
CA THR A 245 -1.30 -11.14 3.97
C THR A 245 -2.78 -11.04 4.32
N VAL A 246 -3.18 -11.66 5.43
CA VAL A 246 -4.53 -11.52 6.01
C VAL A 246 -4.39 -11.23 7.50
N ALA A 247 -5.07 -10.20 7.97
CA ALA A 247 -5.14 -9.83 9.38
C ALA A 247 -6.58 -9.51 9.77
N ARG A 248 -6.90 -9.54 11.07
CA ARG A 248 -8.17 -9.00 11.53
C ARG A 248 -8.11 -7.48 11.37
N ASP A 249 -9.18 -6.89 10.87
CA ASP A 249 -9.29 -5.45 10.76
C ASP A 249 -9.44 -4.86 12.18
N GLY A 250 -8.59 -3.89 12.49
CA GLY A 250 -8.34 -3.38 13.83
C GLY A 250 -6.93 -2.79 13.87
N PRO A 251 -6.76 -1.50 14.21
CA PRO A 251 -5.86 -0.71 13.41
C PRO A 251 -4.47 -0.81 14.03
N ALA A 252 -3.58 -1.62 13.46
CA ALA A 252 -2.18 -1.23 13.48
C ALA A 252 -2.11 0.07 12.66
N ARG A 253 -2.03 1.20 13.35
CA ARG A 253 -1.96 2.53 12.76
C ARG A 253 -0.51 2.83 12.51
N TRP A 254 -0.24 3.43 11.36
CA TRP A 254 1.09 3.84 10.99
C TRP A 254 0.99 5.19 10.31
N TRP A 255 1.81 6.15 10.66
CA TRP A 255 2.03 7.32 9.80
C TRP A 255 2.93 6.90 8.61
N PRO A 256 2.72 7.36 7.37
CA PRO A 256 1.69 8.30 6.88
C PRO A 256 0.37 7.62 6.45
N LYS A 257 0.19 6.33 6.73
CA LYS A 257 -1.01 5.55 6.35
C LYS A 257 -2.26 5.92 7.16
N THR A 258 -2.09 6.68 8.23
CA THR A 258 -3.16 7.09 9.14
C THR A 258 -3.85 8.34 8.57
N PRO A 259 -5.20 8.44 8.63
CA PRO A 259 -5.91 9.61 8.12
C PRO A 259 -5.41 10.92 8.75
N PRO A 260 -5.37 12.04 8.00
CA PRO A 260 -4.83 13.30 8.49
C PRO A 260 -5.56 13.82 9.74
N ALA A 261 -6.87 13.56 9.86
CA ALA A 261 -7.66 13.93 11.05
C ALA A 261 -7.24 13.18 12.33
N ALA A 262 -6.50 12.08 12.22
CA ALA A 262 -5.96 11.33 13.35
C ALA A 262 -4.46 11.65 13.60
N VAL A 263 -3.87 12.54 12.80
CA VAL A 263 -2.54 13.11 13.03
C VAL A 263 -2.71 14.36 13.89
N GLY A 264 -2.09 14.40 15.07
CA GLY A 264 -2.21 15.52 16.02
C GLY A 264 -3.51 15.55 16.84
N ALA A 265 -4.37 14.53 16.73
CA ALA A 265 -5.47 14.36 17.66
C ALA A 265 -4.92 13.89 19.03
N ASP A 266 -5.38 14.53 20.11
CA ASP A 266 -5.07 14.10 21.48
C ASP A 266 -5.39 12.60 21.68
N PRO A 267 -4.61 11.87 22.51
CA PRO A 267 -4.67 10.42 22.69
C PRO A 267 -6.08 9.81 22.80
#